data_AF-A0A3M1WNU5-F1
#
_entry.id   AF-A0A3M1WNU5-F1
#
_cell.length_a   1.000
_cell.length_b   1.000
_cell.length_c   1.000
_cell.angle_alpha   90.00
_cell.angle_beta   90.00
_cell.angle_gamma   90.00
#
_symmetry.space_group_name_H-M   'P 1'
#
loop_
_entity.id
_entity.type
_entity.pdbx_description
1 polymer ?
#
loop_
_entity_poly.entity_id
_entity_poly.type
_entity_poly.pdbx_seq_one_letter_code
_entity_poly.pdbx_strand_id
1 'polypeptide(L)'
;MIEPELKKKLLERMFASPEYIEQFVGYLDKAVEGLHESLEWFENNPPQDVDWESWHIADTPEGWRIKAVPNFERMLRSARQGLENAKKGDYQVIEGLTGSMMGLTRDMDVLGGKWWDYVPKELDDKFFNNLYKARKMASNIWRTVGDYWKTPESILKENITGPIDEQELLKYLEPHERP
;
A
#
# COMPACT_ATOMS: atom_id res chain seq x y z
N MET A 1 -22.57 18.42 -7.59
CA MET A 1 -21.42 18.65 -6.67
C MET A 1 -21.89 18.12 -5.34
N ILE A 2 -21.25 17.06 -4.84
CA ILE A 2 -21.70 16.38 -3.63
C ILE A 2 -21.49 17.33 -2.44
N GLU A 3 -22.50 17.50 -1.60
CA GLU A 3 -22.38 18.32 -0.39
C GLU A 3 -21.25 17.78 0.52
N PRO A 4 -20.45 18.64 1.20
CA PRO A 4 -19.28 18.20 1.98
C PRO A 4 -19.58 17.12 3.03
N GLU A 5 -20.71 17.24 3.72
CA GLU A 5 -21.15 16.26 4.73
C GLU A 5 -21.50 14.90 4.10
N LEU A 6 -22.15 14.92 2.94
CA LEU A 6 -22.44 13.69 2.21
C LEU A 6 -21.15 13.07 1.66
N LYS A 7 -20.26 13.88 1.07
CA LYS A 7 -18.95 13.42 0.57
C LYS A 7 -18.15 12.73 1.66
N LYS A 8 -18.14 13.29 2.88
CA LYS A 8 -17.50 12.69 4.04
C LYS A 8 -18.06 11.30 4.35
N LYS A 9 -19.38 11.15 4.47
CA LYS A 9 -20.02 9.85 4.75
C LYS A 9 -19.70 8.82 3.68
N LEU A 10 -19.73 9.22 2.41
CA LEU A 10 -19.41 8.33 1.28
C LEU A 10 -17.94 7.87 1.34
N LEU A 11 -17.02 8.77 1.69
CA LEU A 11 -15.61 8.42 1.88
C LEU A 11 -15.39 7.47 3.05
N GLU A 12 -16.07 7.67 4.19
CA GLU A 12 -16.02 6.76 5.34
C GLU A 12 -16.50 5.36 4.95
N ARG A 13 -17.63 5.26 4.23
CA ARG A 13 -18.14 3.98 3.73
C ARG A 13 -17.19 3.34 2.73
N MET A 14 -16.64 4.11 1.79
CA MET A 14 -15.67 3.63 0.81
C MET A 14 -14.41 3.10 1.48
N PHE A 15 -13.79 3.85 2.39
CA PHE A 15 -12.53 3.45 3.00
C PHE A 15 -12.66 2.28 3.98
N ALA A 16 -13.87 2.00 4.47
CA ALA A 16 -14.19 0.81 5.26
C ALA A 16 -14.74 -0.36 4.39
N SER A 17 -14.92 -0.19 3.08
CA SER A 17 -15.56 -1.21 2.26
C SER A 17 -14.63 -2.40 1.93
N PRO A 18 -15.16 -3.63 1.85
CA PRO A 18 -14.40 -4.78 1.36
C PRO A 18 -13.78 -4.54 -0.03
N GLU A 19 -14.47 -3.83 -0.92
CA GLU A 19 -13.99 -3.53 -2.28
C GLU A 19 -12.75 -2.63 -2.24
N TYR A 20 -12.72 -1.62 -1.36
CA TYR A 20 -11.56 -0.75 -1.21
C TYR A 20 -10.38 -1.48 -0.53
N ILE A 21 -10.67 -2.35 0.45
CA ILE A 21 -9.66 -3.22 1.07
C ILE A 21 -9.08 -4.21 0.05
N GLU A 22 -9.92 -4.76 -0.84
CA GLU A 22 -9.48 -5.64 -1.93
C GLU A 22 -8.56 -4.91 -2.92
N GLN A 23 -8.89 -3.68 -3.30
CA GLN A 23 -8.00 -2.85 -4.11
C GLN A 23 -6.65 -2.60 -3.41
N PHE A 24 -6.66 -2.33 -2.10
CA PHE A 24 -5.43 -2.21 -1.31
C PHE A 24 -4.57 -3.48 -1.38
N VAL A 25 -5.20 -4.65 -1.17
CA VAL A 25 -4.52 -5.96 -1.25
C VAL A 25 -3.93 -6.16 -2.64
N GLY A 26 -4.68 -5.84 -3.70
CA GLY A 26 -4.23 -5.98 -5.08
C GLY A 26 -3.02 -5.09 -5.42
N TYR A 27 -2.95 -3.87 -4.88
CA TYR A 27 -1.76 -3.03 -5.03
C TYR A 27 -0.57 -3.57 -4.23
N LEU A 28 -0.79 -4.05 -3.01
CA LEU A 28 0.27 -4.66 -2.22
C LEU A 28 0.83 -5.91 -2.90
N ASP A 29 -0.04 -6.75 -3.46
CA ASP A 29 0.31 -7.95 -4.22
C ASP A 29 1.23 -7.64 -5.40
N LYS A 30 0.83 -6.68 -6.26
CA LYS A 30 1.64 -6.22 -7.40
C LYS A 30 2.97 -5.61 -6.99
N ALA A 31 3.03 -4.95 -5.82
CA ALA A 31 4.29 -4.46 -5.29
C ALA A 31 5.21 -5.63 -4.91
N VAL A 32 4.71 -6.61 -4.15
CA VAL A 32 5.51 -7.79 -3.78
C VAL A 32 6.00 -8.53 -5.03
N GLU A 33 5.13 -8.71 -6.03
CA GLU A 33 5.50 -9.27 -7.33
C GLU A 33 6.63 -8.48 -8.02
N GLY A 34 6.49 -7.14 -8.11
CA GLY A 34 7.52 -6.28 -8.69
C GLY A 34 8.86 -6.35 -7.94
N LEU A 35 8.85 -6.51 -6.62
CA LEU A 35 10.08 -6.75 -5.84
C LEU A 35 10.75 -8.07 -6.23
N HIS A 36 10.01 -9.16 -6.34
CA HIS A 36 10.56 -10.44 -6.77
C HIS A 36 11.13 -10.39 -8.18
N GLU A 37 10.37 -9.82 -9.13
CA GLU A 37 10.83 -9.68 -10.52
C GLU A 37 12.09 -8.83 -10.63
N SER A 38 12.20 -7.76 -9.84
CA SER A 38 13.38 -6.90 -9.81
C SER A 38 14.61 -7.63 -9.29
N LEU A 39 14.45 -8.38 -8.20
CA LEU A 39 15.53 -9.20 -7.63
C LEU A 39 15.98 -10.29 -8.61
N GLU A 40 15.04 -11.00 -9.23
CA GLU A 40 15.32 -12.02 -10.24
C GLU A 40 15.98 -11.41 -11.48
N TRP A 41 15.53 -10.24 -11.93
CA TRP A 41 16.13 -9.56 -13.07
C TRP A 41 17.59 -9.22 -12.79
N PHE A 42 17.89 -8.65 -11.61
CA PHE A 42 19.26 -8.26 -11.26
C PHE A 42 20.19 -9.47 -11.23
N GLU A 43 19.75 -10.60 -10.66
CA GLU A 43 20.57 -11.82 -10.61
C GLU A 43 20.86 -12.42 -11.98
N ASN A 44 19.92 -12.30 -12.90
CA ASN A 44 20.10 -12.77 -14.27
C ASN A 44 20.87 -11.77 -15.15
N ASN A 45 20.95 -10.50 -14.74
CA ASN A 45 21.56 -9.42 -15.49
C ASN A 45 22.44 -8.53 -14.60
N PRO A 46 23.40 -9.09 -13.85
CA PRO A 46 24.21 -8.29 -12.93
C PRO A 46 25.12 -7.35 -13.73
N PRO A 47 25.38 -6.12 -13.24
CA PRO A 47 26.31 -5.21 -13.89
C PRO A 47 27.70 -5.84 -13.99
N GLN A 48 28.33 -5.69 -15.16
CA GLN A 48 29.64 -6.29 -15.44
C GLN A 48 30.80 -5.30 -15.19
N ASP A 49 30.48 -4.01 -15.13
CA ASP A 49 31.41 -2.89 -14.97
C ASP A 49 31.52 -2.41 -13.52
N VAL A 50 30.78 -3.02 -12.60
CA VAL A 50 30.75 -2.66 -11.18
C VAL A 50 30.90 -3.90 -10.32
N ASP A 51 31.81 -3.83 -9.34
CA ASP A 51 31.96 -4.85 -8.30
C ASP A 51 30.85 -4.71 -7.24
N TRP A 52 29.65 -5.17 -7.61
CA TRP A 52 28.46 -5.10 -6.76
C TRP A 52 28.51 -6.06 -5.57
N GLU A 53 29.35 -7.09 -5.63
CA GLU A 53 29.57 -8.04 -4.54
C GLU A 53 30.29 -7.38 -3.35
N SER A 54 31.09 -6.33 -3.63
CA SER A 54 31.75 -5.53 -2.61
C SER A 54 30.84 -4.52 -1.88
N TRP A 55 29.60 -4.33 -2.36
CA TRP A 55 28.69 -3.38 -1.74
C TRP A 55 28.32 -3.80 -0.32
N HIS A 56 27.96 -2.82 0.52
CA HIS A 56 27.41 -3.11 1.83
C HIS A 56 26.13 -3.94 1.68
N ILE A 57 25.92 -4.97 2.52
CA ILE A 57 24.77 -5.89 2.39
C ILE A 57 23.42 -5.18 2.25
N ALA A 58 23.24 -4.02 2.90
CA ALA A 58 22.02 -3.23 2.78
C ALA A 58 21.74 -2.71 1.36
N ASP A 59 22.79 -2.50 0.56
CA ASP A 59 22.73 -2.01 -0.82
C ASP A 59 22.61 -3.15 -1.85
N THR A 60 22.65 -4.42 -1.43
CA THR A 60 22.62 -5.58 -2.35
C THR A 60 21.23 -6.19 -2.49
N PRO A 61 20.96 -6.90 -3.60
CA PRO A 61 19.75 -7.71 -3.76
C PRO A 61 19.58 -8.73 -2.63
N GLU A 62 20.69 -9.32 -2.16
CA GLU A 62 20.67 -10.30 -1.08
C GLU A 62 20.23 -9.70 0.26
N GLY A 63 20.67 -8.48 0.58
CA GLY A 63 20.16 -7.77 1.76
C GLY A 63 18.65 -7.55 1.70
N TRP A 64 18.13 -7.21 0.52
CA TRP A 64 16.70 -7.08 0.30
C TRP A 64 15.96 -8.43 0.38
N ARG A 65 16.54 -9.52 -0.11
CA ARG A 65 15.98 -10.87 0.06
C ARG A 65 15.87 -11.28 1.52
N ILE A 66 16.91 -11.03 2.31
CA ILE A 66 16.93 -11.41 3.72
C ILE A 66 15.98 -10.54 4.56
N LYS A 67 15.92 -9.23 4.26
CA LYS A 67 15.26 -8.25 5.14
C LYS A 67 13.91 -7.77 4.61
N ALA A 68 13.79 -7.43 3.33
CA ALA A 68 12.58 -6.85 2.76
C ALA A 68 11.52 -7.91 2.42
N VAL A 69 11.92 -8.93 1.65
CA VAL A 69 10.99 -9.92 1.08
C VAL A 69 10.12 -10.59 2.15
N PRO A 70 10.67 -11.17 3.25
CA PRO A 70 9.84 -11.83 4.26
C PRO A 70 8.84 -10.90 4.95
N ASN A 71 9.20 -9.62 5.11
CA ASN A 71 8.33 -8.61 5.69
C ASN A 71 7.17 -8.27 4.75
N PHE A 72 7.45 -8.06 3.46
CA PHE A 72 6.42 -7.79 2.44
C PHE A 72 5.48 -8.97 2.24
N GLU A 73 6.01 -10.19 2.16
CA GLU A 73 5.17 -11.39 2.05
C GLU A 73 4.31 -11.59 3.29
N ARG A 74 4.84 -11.35 4.49
CA ARG A 74 4.06 -11.41 5.73
C ARG A 74 2.94 -10.37 5.71
N MET A 75 3.23 -9.14 5.30
CA MET A 75 2.21 -8.10 5.14
C MET A 75 1.12 -8.52 4.16
N LEU A 76 1.49 -9.08 3.01
CA LEU A 76 0.54 -9.53 2.00
C LEU A 76 -0.36 -10.67 2.53
N ARG A 77 0.21 -11.64 3.24
CA ARG A 77 -0.58 -12.70 3.90
C ARG A 77 -1.55 -12.12 4.94
N SER A 78 -1.09 -11.20 5.78
CA SER A 78 -1.94 -10.50 6.74
C SER A 78 -3.02 -9.65 6.06
N ALA A 79 -2.72 -9.03 4.91
CA ALA A 79 -3.68 -8.24 4.15
C ALA A 79 -4.80 -9.10 3.59
N ARG A 80 -4.46 -10.25 3.00
CA ARG A 80 -5.42 -11.24 2.50
C ARG A 80 -6.30 -11.77 3.63
N GLN A 81 -5.72 -12.09 4.79
CA GLN A 81 -6.51 -12.50 5.96
C GLN A 81 -7.43 -11.37 6.45
N GLY A 82 -6.92 -10.14 6.51
CA GLY A 82 -7.67 -8.95 6.91
C GLY A 82 -8.86 -8.69 5.98
N LEU A 83 -8.71 -8.87 4.67
CA LEU A 83 -9.80 -8.78 3.70
C LEU A 83 -10.89 -9.84 3.97
N GLU A 84 -10.50 -11.10 4.18
CA GLU A 84 -11.46 -12.18 4.44
C GLU A 84 -12.20 -12.01 5.77
N ASN A 85 -11.57 -11.37 6.77
CA ASN A 85 -12.22 -10.99 8.01
C ASN A 85 -13.15 -9.78 7.81
N ALA A 86 -12.71 -8.76 7.07
CA ALA A 86 -13.49 -7.55 6.80
C ALA A 86 -14.79 -7.87 6.06
N LYS A 87 -14.78 -8.83 5.11
CA LYS A 87 -15.97 -9.36 4.46
C LYS A 87 -17.01 -9.95 5.44
N LYS A 88 -16.59 -10.31 6.66
CA LYS A 88 -17.43 -10.83 7.75
C LYS A 88 -17.72 -9.77 8.83
N GLY A 89 -17.31 -8.53 8.60
CA GLY A 89 -17.45 -7.42 9.55
C GLY A 89 -16.38 -7.36 10.64
N ASP A 90 -15.33 -8.18 10.57
CA ASP A 90 -14.18 -8.09 11.48
C ASP A 90 -13.03 -7.31 10.84
N TYR A 91 -12.81 -6.10 11.33
CA TYR A 91 -11.78 -5.21 10.81
C TYR A 91 -10.49 -5.17 11.66
N GLN A 92 -10.39 -5.93 12.74
CA GLN A 92 -9.29 -5.82 13.70
C GLN A 92 -7.93 -6.11 13.03
N VAL A 93 -7.88 -7.14 12.17
CA VAL A 93 -6.65 -7.53 11.48
C VAL A 93 -6.22 -6.48 10.46
N ILE A 94 -7.17 -5.94 9.67
CA ILE A 94 -6.84 -4.96 8.64
C ILE A 94 -6.46 -3.61 9.26
N GLU A 95 -7.10 -3.19 10.34
CA GLU A 95 -6.73 -2.00 11.11
C GLU A 95 -5.29 -2.10 11.63
N GLY A 96 -4.97 -3.20 12.33
CA GLY A 96 -3.65 -3.42 12.90
C GLY A 96 -2.54 -3.49 11.85
N LEU A 97 -2.80 -4.15 10.72
CA LEU A 97 -1.87 -4.23 9.60
C LEU A 97 -1.63 -2.86 8.97
N THR A 98 -2.71 -2.14 8.63
CA THR A 98 -2.60 -0.86 7.93
C THR A 98 -1.95 0.22 8.79
N GLY A 99 -2.14 0.18 10.11
CA GLY A 99 -1.35 0.96 11.07
C GLY A 99 0.13 0.56 11.08
N SER A 100 0.44 -0.75 11.09
CA SER A 100 1.81 -1.27 11.12
C SER A 100 2.60 -1.00 9.84
N MET A 101 1.94 -0.97 8.67
CA MET A 101 2.55 -0.67 7.38
C MET A 101 3.22 0.71 7.35
N MET A 102 2.67 1.67 8.11
CA MET A 102 3.29 3.00 8.28
C MET A 102 4.61 2.93 9.05
N GLY A 103 4.74 1.99 9.99
CA GLY A 103 5.96 1.72 10.75
C GLY A 103 7.01 0.96 9.94
N LEU A 104 6.60 -0.09 9.21
CA LEU A 104 7.52 -0.95 8.43
C LEU A 104 8.29 -0.19 7.35
N THR A 105 7.71 0.89 6.81
CA THR A 105 8.43 1.73 5.85
C THR A 105 9.63 2.46 6.45
N ARG A 106 9.67 2.64 7.77
CA ARG A 106 10.85 3.17 8.50
C ARG A 106 11.90 2.10 8.74
N ASP A 107 11.48 0.86 8.99
CA ASP A 107 12.40 -0.28 9.12
C ASP A 107 13.08 -0.62 7.79
N MET A 108 12.52 -0.14 6.67
CA MET A 108 13.13 -0.22 5.35
C MET A 108 14.17 0.89 5.09
N ASP A 109 14.25 1.93 5.92
CA ASP A 109 15.23 3.03 5.77
C ASP A 109 16.68 2.55 5.97
N VAL A 110 16.89 1.37 6.58
CA VAL A 110 18.21 0.75 6.75
C VAL A 110 18.64 -0.07 5.54
N LEU A 111 17.76 -0.25 4.55
CA LEU A 111 18.10 -0.88 3.27
C LEU A 111 18.45 0.22 2.27
N GLY A 112 19.63 0.10 1.69
CA GLY A 112 20.08 0.96 0.61
C GLY A 112 19.49 0.52 -0.72
N GLY A 113 19.60 1.39 -1.72
CA GLY A 113 18.90 1.24 -3.00
C GLY A 113 19.79 1.05 -4.21
N LYS A 114 21.12 0.94 -4.06
CA LYS A 114 22.06 0.98 -5.21
C LYS A 114 21.75 -0.04 -6.30
N TRP A 115 21.34 -1.25 -5.93
CA TRP A 115 21.02 -2.29 -6.90
C TRP A 115 19.80 -1.95 -7.79
N TRP A 116 18.88 -1.09 -7.33
CA TRP A 116 17.74 -0.63 -8.13
C TRP A 116 18.18 0.18 -9.36
N ASP A 117 19.32 0.87 -9.31
CA ASP A 117 19.85 1.66 -10.44
C ASP A 117 20.19 0.78 -11.67
N TYR A 118 20.32 -0.53 -11.45
CA TYR A 118 20.63 -1.50 -12.50
C TYR A 118 19.40 -2.24 -12.98
N VAL A 119 18.25 -2.12 -12.31
CA VAL A 119 17.00 -2.79 -12.69
C VAL A 119 16.25 -1.94 -13.73
N PRO A 120 15.58 -2.53 -14.73
CA PRO A 120 14.73 -1.81 -15.66
C PRO A 120 13.69 -0.97 -14.92
N LYS A 121 13.52 0.26 -15.38
CA LYS A 121 12.62 1.23 -14.77
C LYS A 121 11.19 0.70 -14.64
N GLU A 122 10.74 -0.15 -15.56
CA GLU A 122 9.41 -0.75 -15.53
C GLU A 122 9.19 -1.67 -14.33
N LEU A 123 10.21 -2.40 -13.88
CA LEU A 123 10.13 -3.28 -12.72
C LEU A 123 10.23 -2.49 -11.41
N ASP A 124 11.13 -1.50 -11.37
CA ASP A 124 11.22 -0.49 -10.31
C ASP A 124 9.85 0.21 -10.10
N ASP A 125 9.26 0.71 -11.20
CA ASP A 125 7.95 1.33 -11.19
C ASP A 125 6.85 0.36 -10.75
N LYS A 126 6.92 -0.92 -11.13
CA LYS A 126 5.97 -1.95 -10.67
C LYS A 126 6.04 -2.12 -9.16
N PHE A 127 7.22 -2.08 -8.54
CA PHE A 127 7.33 -2.14 -7.08
C PHE A 127 6.85 -0.83 -6.43
N PHE A 128 7.54 0.29 -6.69
CA PHE A 128 7.37 1.51 -5.90
C PHE A 128 6.02 2.20 -6.15
N ASN A 129 5.50 2.22 -7.38
CA ASN A 129 4.21 2.87 -7.63
C ASN A 129 3.06 2.10 -7.00
N ASN A 130 3.09 0.77 -7.07
CA ASN A 130 2.06 -0.05 -6.43
C ASN A 130 2.19 0.02 -4.90
N LEU A 131 3.41 0.02 -4.34
CA LEU A 131 3.63 0.20 -2.91
C LEU A 131 3.12 1.57 -2.44
N TYR A 132 3.38 2.65 -3.18
CA TYR A 132 2.89 3.98 -2.86
C TYR A 132 1.36 4.02 -2.81
N LYS A 133 0.68 3.42 -3.79
CA LYS A 133 -0.78 3.31 -3.82
C LYS A 133 -1.30 2.50 -2.64
N ALA A 134 -0.71 1.33 -2.38
CA ALA A 134 -1.07 0.48 -1.24
C ALA A 134 -0.91 1.23 0.09
N ARG A 135 0.18 1.98 0.29
CA ARG A 135 0.40 2.80 1.50
C ARG A 135 -0.64 3.89 1.67
N LYS A 136 -1.02 4.58 0.57
CA LYS A 136 -2.05 5.61 0.62
C LYS A 136 -3.39 5.01 1.03
N MET A 137 -3.77 3.89 0.44
CA MET A 137 -5.01 3.19 0.76
C MET A 137 -5.00 2.64 2.18
N ALA A 138 -3.91 2.02 2.62
CA ALA A 138 -3.72 1.57 4.00
C ALA A 138 -3.91 2.73 4.99
N SER A 139 -3.34 3.90 4.70
CA SER A 139 -3.53 5.08 5.55
C SER A 139 -4.99 5.53 5.63
N ASN A 140 -5.78 5.40 4.56
CA ASN A 140 -7.20 5.75 4.57
C ASN A 140 -8.02 4.72 5.35
N ILE A 141 -7.74 3.42 5.15
CA ILE A 141 -8.36 2.31 5.90
C ILE A 141 -8.09 2.48 7.39
N TRP A 142 -6.82 2.61 7.80
CA TRP A 142 -6.42 2.73 9.20
C TRP A 142 -7.13 3.88 9.91
N ARG A 143 -7.15 5.07 9.28
CA ARG A 143 -7.81 6.26 9.87
C ARG A 143 -9.32 6.12 9.95
N THR A 144 -9.94 5.41 9.02
CA THR A 144 -11.40 5.26 8.97
C THR A 144 -11.86 4.17 9.92
N VAL A 145 -11.29 2.97 9.80
CA VAL A 145 -11.64 1.81 10.62
C VAL A 145 -11.31 2.04 12.10
N GLY A 146 -10.16 2.67 12.38
CA GLY A 146 -9.72 2.95 13.75
C GLY A 146 -10.15 4.32 14.29
N ASP A 147 -10.93 5.10 13.54
CA ASP A 147 -11.36 6.47 13.94
C ASP A 147 -10.18 7.41 14.30
N TYR A 148 -9.09 7.34 13.52
CA TYR A 148 -7.86 8.12 13.74
C TYR A 148 -7.73 9.36 12.85
N TRP A 149 -8.84 9.85 12.30
CA TRP A 149 -8.83 11.12 11.57
C TRP A 149 -8.52 12.29 12.52
N LYS A 150 -7.51 13.09 12.20
CA LYS A 150 -7.08 14.23 13.06
C LYS A 150 -8.18 15.26 13.27
N THR A 151 -8.97 15.53 12.23
CA THR A 151 -10.18 16.36 12.30
C THR A 151 -11.27 15.73 11.41
N PRO A 152 -12.56 15.98 11.69
CA PRO A 152 -13.67 15.51 10.85
C PRO A 152 -13.51 15.87 9.36
N GLU A 153 -12.88 17.00 9.04
CA GLU A 153 -12.68 17.50 7.67
C GLU A 153 -11.41 16.96 7.02
N SER A 154 -10.54 16.28 7.77
CA SER A 154 -9.27 15.76 7.23
C SER A 154 -9.50 14.70 6.14
N ILE A 155 -10.61 13.98 6.21
CA ILE A 155 -11.02 13.03 5.18
C ILE A 155 -11.42 13.71 3.85
N LEU A 156 -11.81 14.99 3.87
CA LEU A 156 -12.17 15.74 2.67
C LEU A 156 -10.95 16.31 1.92
N LYS A 157 -9.75 16.16 2.48
CA LYS A 157 -8.54 16.77 1.93
C LYS A 157 -7.80 15.79 1.03
N GLU A 158 -7.82 16.01 -0.27
CA GLU A 158 -7.20 15.12 -1.27
C GLU A 158 -5.68 14.98 -1.11
N ASN A 159 -4.99 15.99 -0.56
CA ASN A 159 -3.57 15.84 -0.22
C ASN A 159 -3.33 14.80 0.90
N ILE A 160 -4.36 14.48 1.69
CA ILE A 160 -4.35 13.43 2.71
C ILE A 160 -4.81 12.10 2.09
N THR A 161 -6.00 12.06 1.50
CA THR A 161 -6.64 10.82 1.00
C THR A 161 -6.09 10.31 -0.33
N GLY A 162 -5.44 11.18 -1.11
CA GLY A 162 -5.27 10.97 -2.54
C GLY A 162 -6.52 11.43 -3.32
N PRO A 163 -6.40 11.53 -4.66
CA PRO A 163 -7.53 11.85 -5.52
C PRO A 163 -8.57 10.73 -5.46
N ILE A 164 -9.85 11.11 -5.40
CA ILE A 164 -10.98 10.17 -5.39
C ILE A 164 -11.95 10.59 -6.50
N ASP A 165 -12.37 9.62 -7.31
CA ASP A 165 -13.40 9.85 -8.32
C ASP A 165 -14.76 10.04 -7.64
N GLU A 166 -15.36 11.23 -7.78
CA GLU A 166 -16.68 11.51 -7.21
C GLU A 166 -17.78 10.62 -7.81
N GLN A 167 -17.62 10.14 -9.05
CA GLN A 167 -18.56 9.17 -9.64
C GLN A 167 -18.47 7.82 -8.94
N GLU A 168 -17.27 7.42 -8.50
CA GLU A 168 -17.08 6.19 -7.75
C GLU A 168 -17.71 6.28 -6.36
N LEU A 169 -17.67 7.45 -5.72
CA LEU A 169 -18.30 7.69 -4.42
C LEU A 169 -19.81 7.46 -4.44
N LEU A 170 -20.48 7.72 -5.56
CA LEU A 170 -21.94 7.53 -5.67
C LEU A 170 -22.37 6.08 -5.50
N LYS A 171 -21.46 5.11 -5.66
CA LYS A 171 -21.72 3.68 -5.40
C LYS A 171 -22.00 3.39 -3.92
N TYR A 172 -21.61 4.30 -3.02
CA TYR A 172 -21.75 4.16 -1.57
C TYR A 172 -22.93 4.93 -0.97
N LEU A 173 -23.82 5.46 -1.81
CA LEU A 173 -25.07 6.07 -1.37
C LEU A 173 -25.97 5.03 -0.73
N GLU A 174 -26.56 5.39 0.40
CA GLU A 174 -27.69 4.66 0.95
C GLU A 174 -28.98 5.02 0.20
N PRO A 175 -30.00 4.14 0.18
CA PRO A 175 -31.22 4.34 -0.62
C PRO A 175 -31.98 5.66 -0.37
N HIS A 176 -31.76 6.30 0.78
CA HIS A 176 -32.42 7.55 1.18
C HIS A 176 -31.58 8.81 0.91
N GLU A 177 -30.34 8.67 0.49
CA GLU A 177 -29.42 9.77 0.22
C GLU A 177 -29.51 10.21 -1.25
N ARG A 178 -29.20 11.49 -1.52
CA ARG A 178 -29.19 12.05 -2.88
C ARG A 178 -27.90 12.86 -3.08
N PRO A 179 -27.24 12.75 -4.25
CA PRO A 179 -26.01 13.49 -4.56
C PRO A 179 -26.17 15.01 -4.56
#